data_AF-A0A7S1YHF1-F1
#
_entry.id   AF-A0A7S1YHF1-F1
#
_cell.length_a   1.000
_cell.length_b   1.000
_cell.length_c   1.000
_cell.angle_alpha   90.00
_cell.angle_beta   90.00
_cell.angle_gamma   90.00
#
_symmetry.space_group_name_H-M   'P 1'
#
loop_
_entity.id
_entity.type
_entity.pdbx_description
1 polymer ?
#
loop_
_entity_poly.entity_id
_entity_poly.type
_entity_poly.pdbx_seq_one_letter_code
_entity_poly.pdbx_strand_id
1 'polypeptide(L)'
;RALVTPQVQPHRARDVEFDVRPSVDLVMEKYNDNIDWTGITEFFHQSKCLLFWRYTRNTDNEEMFEFLEENCRCDNRAEDGALGYNQTVKKHHSEGHREHFYDMPSSTLELMDTLTSVDRALYQRALVDFIANVVEMEVDLERKVLCDGVDTQQYEEELSYTLVDTPTSNITDLLRLMRARRLL
;
A
#
# COMPACT_ATOMS: atom_id res chain seq x y z
N ARG A 1 12.21 4.84 16.72
CA ARG A 1 12.11 5.54 18.03
C ARG A 1 11.01 6.58 17.86
N ALA A 2 9.84 6.36 18.44
CA ALA A 2 8.77 7.36 18.35
C ALA A 2 9.25 8.64 19.05
N LEU A 3 9.19 9.77 18.33
CA LEU A 3 9.45 11.08 18.91
C LEU A 3 8.23 11.44 19.75
N VAL A 4 8.20 10.99 21.00
CA VAL A 4 7.17 11.38 21.97
C VAL A 4 7.83 12.23 23.03
N THR A 5 7.54 13.52 23.03
CA THR A 5 7.78 14.40 24.17
C THR A 5 6.89 14.00 25.37
N PRO A 6 7.30 14.29 26.61
CA PRO A 6 6.52 13.94 27.79
C PRO A 6 5.10 14.50 27.71
N GLN A 7 4.11 13.64 27.96
CA GLN A 7 2.69 14.00 27.99
C GLN A 7 2.44 15.16 28.95
N VAL A 8 2.08 16.31 28.39
CA VAL A 8 1.33 17.36 29.09
C VAL A 8 -0.15 17.10 28.77
N GLN A 9 -0.94 16.92 29.83
CA GLN A 9 -2.40 16.71 29.91
C GLN A 9 -3.20 16.81 28.59
N PRO A 10 -3.98 15.78 28.21
CA PRO A 10 -5.00 15.93 27.19
C PRO A 10 -6.11 16.83 27.76
N HIS A 11 -6.70 17.68 26.93
CA HIS A 11 -7.85 18.53 27.24
C HIS A 11 -7.56 19.87 27.97
N ARG A 12 -6.72 20.71 27.36
CA ARG A 12 -7.04 22.13 27.21
C ARG A 12 -6.23 22.66 26.04
N ALA A 13 -6.84 22.68 24.86
CA ALA A 13 -6.39 23.55 23.80
C ALA A 13 -6.46 24.98 24.39
N ARG A 14 -5.31 25.53 24.78
CA ARG A 14 -5.17 26.98 24.82
C ARG A 14 -5.42 27.47 23.40
N ASP A 15 -6.07 28.61 23.26
CA ASP A 15 -6.35 29.32 22.00
C ASP A 15 -5.06 29.74 21.28
N VAL A 16 -4.25 28.76 20.90
CA VAL A 16 -3.20 28.90 19.91
C VAL A 16 -3.83 28.33 18.65
N GLU A 17 -4.30 29.24 17.81
CA GLU A 17 -4.69 28.96 16.44
C GLU A 17 -3.45 28.45 15.69
N PHE A 18 -3.14 27.17 15.87
CA PHE A 18 -2.19 26.46 15.04
C PHE A 18 -2.89 26.24 13.70
N ASP A 19 -2.75 27.18 12.77
CA ASP A 19 -3.13 27.01 11.36
C ASP A 19 -2.11 26.06 10.69
N VAL A 20 -2.02 24.82 11.18
CA VAL A 20 -1.26 23.75 10.54
C VAL A 20 -2.20 23.11 9.53
N ARG A 21 -2.35 23.77 8.38
CA ARG A 21 -3.00 23.13 7.24
C ARG A 21 -2.06 22.07 6.69
N PRO A 22 -2.50 20.81 6.56
CA PRO A 22 -1.69 19.79 5.93
C PRO A 22 -1.42 20.20 4.47
N SER A 23 -0.17 20.12 4.05
CA SER A 23 0.29 20.54 2.73
C SER A 23 0.73 19.32 1.93
N VAL A 24 0.06 19.04 0.81
CA VAL A 24 0.41 17.92 -0.08
C VAL A 24 1.85 18.05 -0.56
N ASP A 25 2.28 19.25 -0.99
CA ASP A 25 3.62 19.47 -1.53
C ASP A 25 4.73 19.11 -0.52
N LEU A 26 4.57 19.52 0.75
CA LEU A 26 5.54 19.22 1.80
C LEU A 26 5.60 17.73 2.12
N VAL A 27 4.45 17.05 2.11
CA VAL A 27 4.39 15.60 2.33
C VAL A 27 5.04 14.85 1.16
N MET A 28 4.83 15.30 -0.08
CA MET A 28 5.47 14.73 -1.26
C MET A 28 6.98 14.93 -1.27
N GLU A 29 7.46 16.13 -0.94
CA GLU A 29 8.89 16.41 -0.74
C GLU A 29 9.48 15.45 0.31
N LYS A 30 8.84 15.36 1.48
CA LYS A 30 9.28 14.45 2.56
C LYS A 30 9.30 12.99 2.14
N TYR A 31 8.28 12.54 1.41
CA TYR A 31 8.19 11.18 0.90
C TYR A 31 9.35 10.88 -0.06
N ASN A 32 9.54 11.73 -1.07
CA ASN A 32 10.57 11.53 -2.09
C ASN A 32 11.99 11.59 -1.52
N ASP A 33 12.23 12.46 -0.53
CA ASP A 33 13.59 12.69 0.00
C ASP A 33 14.01 11.68 1.07
N ASN A 34 13.06 11.10 1.81
CA ASN A 34 13.37 10.38 3.06
C ASN A 34 12.86 8.94 3.10
N ILE A 35 12.03 8.51 2.16
CA ILE A 35 11.47 7.15 2.15
C ILE A 35 12.15 6.32 1.07
N ASP A 36 12.93 5.33 1.49
CA ASP A 36 13.63 4.43 0.58
C ASP A 36 12.77 3.27 0.08
N TRP A 37 11.79 2.85 0.88
CA TRP A 37 10.89 1.74 0.64
C TRP A 37 9.53 1.98 1.30
N THR A 38 8.46 1.52 0.66
CA THR A 38 7.10 1.57 1.19
C THR A 38 6.43 0.22 0.96
N GLY A 39 5.81 -0.33 2.00
CA GLY A 39 4.91 -1.46 1.91
C GLY A 39 3.46 -0.98 1.90
N ILE A 40 2.60 -1.69 1.17
CA ILE A 40 1.16 -1.45 1.11
C ILE A 40 0.45 -2.64 1.77
N THR A 41 -0.47 -2.35 2.68
CA THR A 41 -1.15 -3.35 3.52
C THR A 41 -2.01 -4.32 2.72
N GLU A 42 -2.72 -3.81 1.73
CA GLU A 42 -3.53 -4.58 0.79
C GLU A 42 -2.65 -5.58 0.03
N PHE A 43 -1.40 -5.20 -0.25
CA PHE A 43 -0.40 -6.04 -0.91
C PHE A 43 0.65 -6.55 0.09
N PHE A 44 0.23 -7.03 1.27
CA PHE A 44 1.17 -7.43 2.34
C PHE A 44 2.21 -8.44 1.87
N HIS A 45 1.79 -9.47 1.13
CA HIS A 45 2.70 -10.48 0.62
C HIS A 45 3.72 -9.90 -0.36
N GLN A 46 3.26 -9.11 -1.33
CA GLN A 46 4.11 -8.48 -2.34
C GLN A 46 5.04 -7.44 -1.69
N SER A 47 4.59 -6.76 -0.63
CA SER A 47 5.42 -5.88 0.19
C SER A 47 6.58 -6.63 0.84
N LYS A 48 6.32 -7.82 1.39
CA LYS A 48 7.38 -8.68 1.95
C LYS A 48 8.37 -9.14 0.87
N CYS A 49 7.87 -9.58 -0.28
CA CYS A 49 8.71 -9.96 -1.41
C CYS A 49 9.61 -8.81 -1.86
N LEU A 50 9.03 -7.61 -2.00
CA LEU A 50 9.78 -6.43 -2.41
C LEU A 50 10.87 -6.06 -1.40
N LEU A 51 10.58 -6.15 -0.09
CA LEU A 51 11.57 -5.91 0.95
C LEU A 51 12.74 -6.90 0.86
N PHE A 52 12.46 -8.20 0.70
CA PHE A 52 13.50 -9.22 0.65
C PHE A 52 14.31 -9.15 -0.64
N TRP A 53 13.69 -8.84 -1.78
CA TRP A 53 14.40 -8.60 -3.04
C TRP A 53 15.37 -7.42 -2.94
N ARG A 54 14.97 -6.31 -2.30
CA ARG A 54 15.88 -5.18 -2.06
C ARG A 54 17.04 -5.56 -1.14
N TYR A 55 16.79 -6.41 -0.16
CA TYR A 55 17.81 -6.86 0.77
C TYR A 55 18.83 -7.80 0.10
N THR A 56 18.38 -8.74 -0.73
CA THR A 56 19.26 -9.69 -1.43
C THR A 56 20.09 -9.02 -2.53
N ARG A 57 19.63 -7.92 -3.13
CA ARG A 57 20.46 -7.13 -4.08
C ARG A 57 21.78 -6.62 -3.48
N ASN A 58 21.85 -6.50 -2.16
CA ASN A 58 23.01 -5.95 -1.45
C ASN A 58 23.66 -6.95 -0.48
N THR A 59 23.18 -8.20 -0.41
CA THR A 59 23.64 -9.18 0.57
C THR A 59 23.56 -10.61 0.04
N ASP A 60 24.50 -11.47 0.43
CA ASP A 60 24.50 -12.90 0.10
C ASP A 60 23.67 -13.73 1.10
N ASN A 61 22.53 -13.19 1.56
CA ASN A 61 21.70 -13.89 2.54
C ASN A 61 20.88 -15.00 1.88
N GLU A 62 21.36 -16.24 2.01
CA GLU A 62 20.74 -17.44 1.42
C GLU A 62 19.29 -17.64 1.88
N GLU A 63 18.96 -17.41 3.16
CA GLU A 63 17.59 -17.58 3.68
C GLU A 63 16.59 -16.63 3.00
N MET A 64 17.01 -15.39 2.73
CA MET A 64 16.17 -14.40 2.04
C MET A 64 16.03 -14.73 0.56
N PHE A 65 17.08 -15.27 -0.06
CA PHE A 65 17.01 -15.76 -1.44
C PHE A 65 16.06 -16.95 -1.57
N GLU A 66 16.18 -17.94 -0.69
CA GLU A 66 15.28 -19.10 -0.62
C GLU A 66 13.83 -18.65 -0.42
N PHE A 67 13.58 -17.68 0.48
CA PHE A 67 12.24 -17.12 0.64
C PHE A 67 11.68 -16.55 -0.67
N LEU A 68 12.47 -15.76 -1.40
CA LEU A 68 12.05 -15.19 -2.68
C LEU A 68 11.73 -16.29 -3.69
N GLU A 69 12.56 -17.33 -3.77
CA GLU A 69 12.37 -18.45 -4.68
C GLU A 69 11.10 -19.23 -4.40
N GLU A 70 10.83 -19.55 -3.15
CA GLU A 70 9.71 -20.42 -2.76
C GLU A 70 8.38 -19.67 -2.64
N ASN A 71 8.41 -18.41 -2.20
CA ASN A 71 7.20 -17.71 -1.75
C ASN A 71 6.76 -16.58 -2.68
N CYS A 72 7.68 -15.98 -3.44
CA CYS A 72 7.40 -14.80 -4.26
C CYS A 72 7.13 -15.17 -5.71
N ARG A 73 5.98 -15.82 -5.91
CA ARG A 73 5.45 -16.25 -7.21
C ARG A 73 3.93 -16.10 -7.25
N CYS A 74 3.43 -15.86 -8.45
CA CYS A 74 1.99 -15.77 -8.74
C CYS A 74 1.35 -17.14 -9.06
N ASP A 75 2.08 -18.24 -8.94
CA ASP A 75 1.56 -19.56 -9.32
C ASP A 75 0.24 -19.86 -8.57
N ASN A 76 -0.85 -19.90 -9.35
CA ASN A 76 -2.26 -19.88 -8.97
C ASN A 76 -2.56 -20.16 -7.49
N ARG A 77 -2.56 -19.11 -6.67
CA ARG A 77 -3.10 -19.09 -5.30
C ARG A 77 -4.60 -19.40 -5.20
N ALA A 78 -5.22 -19.84 -6.30
CA ALA A 78 -6.63 -20.15 -6.41
C ALA A 78 -6.98 -21.58 -5.99
N GLU A 79 -6.03 -22.53 -5.95
CA GLU A 79 -6.34 -23.93 -5.58
C GLU A 79 -6.19 -24.22 -4.09
N ASP A 80 -5.27 -23.54 -3.40
CA ASP A 80 -5.16 -23.59 -1.95
C ASP A 80 -5.68 -22.26 -1.39
N GLY A 81 -6.90 -22.26 -0.86
CA GLY A 81 -7.60 -21.10 -0.29
C GLY A 81 -6.96 -20.46 0.95
N ALA A 82 -5.65 -20.50 1.05
CA ALA A 82 -4.86 -19.81 2.04
C ALA A 82 -3.52 -19.48 1.39
N LEU A 83 -3.08 -18.23 1.57
CA LEU A 83 -1.66 -17.95 1.68
C LEU A 83 -1.00 -19.15 2.38
N GLY A 84 0.04 -19.76 1.81
CA GLY A 84 0.84 -20.80 2.49
C GLY A 84 1.42 -20.36 3.85
N TYR A 85 1.15 -19.13 4.26
CA TYR A 85 1.02 -18.78 5.66
C TYR A 85 -0.25 -19.38 6.26
N ASN A 86 -0.06 -20.47 6.99
CA ASN A 86 -0.93 -20.92 8.08
C ASN A 86 -1.01 -19.88 9.23
N GLN A 87 -0.95 -18.59 8.91
CA GLN A 87 -1.55 -17.57 9.73
C GLN A 87 -3.03 -17.86 9.63
N THR A 88 -3.57 -18.37 10.74
CA THR A 88 -4.92 -18.00 11.14
C THR A 88 -4.97 -16.48 10.96
N VAL A 89 -5.48 -16.00 9.82
CA VAL A 89 -5.98 -14.64 9.69
C VAL A 89 -7.04 -14.64 10.76
N LYS A 90 -6.64 -14.21 11.97
CA LYS A 90 -7.60 -13.90 13.01
C LYS A 90 -8.44 -12.85 12.33
N LYS A 91 -9.60 -13.25 11.83
CA LYS A 91 -10.62 -12.32 11.35
C LYS A 91 -10.72 -11.32 12.48
N HIS A 92 -10.17 -10.13 12.27
CA HIS A 92 -10.21 -9.06 13.26
C HIS A 92 -11.67 -8.63 13.25
N HIS A 93 -12.49 -9.33 14.03
CA HIS A 93 -13.92 -9.14 14.27
C HIS A 93 -14.75 -8.81 13.02
N SER A 94 -15.59 -9.75 12.58
CA SER A 94 -16.64 -9.51 11.57
C SER A 94 -17.58 -8.34 11.90
N GLU A 95 -17.57 -7.87 13.14
CA GLU A 95 -18.34 -6.73 13.64
C GLU A 95 -17.71 -5.36 13.33
N GLY A 96 -16.46 -5.33 12.84
CA GLY A 96 -15.71 -4.10 12.53
C GLY A 96 -15.57 -3.79 11.03
N HIS A 97 -15.90 -4.75 10.16
CA HIS A 97 -15.84 -4.55 8.70
C HIS A 97 -17.22 -4.10 8.21
N ARG A 98 -17.29 -2.91 7.60
CA ARG A 98 -18.49 -2.50 6.87
C ARG A 98 -18.58 -3.30 5.59
N GLU A 99 -19.79 -3.61 5.14
CA GLU A 99 -20.03 -4.29 3.87
C GLU A 99 -19.54 -3.41 2.71
N HIS A 100 -19.77 -2.09 2.79
CA HIS A 100 -19.17 -1.09 1.92
C HIS A 100 -18.67 0.12 2.71
N PHE A 101 -17.53 0.69 2.29
CA PHE A 101 -16.98 1.89 2.93
C PHE A 101 -17.92 3.11 2.80
N TYR A 102 -18.80 3.09 1.79
CA TYR A 102 -19.66 4.19 1.36
C TYR A 102 -21.03 4.27 2.06
N ASP A 103 -21.32 3.41 3.04
CA ASP A 103 -22.61 3.42 3.77
C ASP A 103 -22.73 4.56 4.79
N MET A 104 -22.10 5.72 4.53
CA MET A 104 -22.12 6.89 5.41
C MET A 104 -22.97 8.03 4.83
N PRO A 105 -23.52 8.91 5.70
CA PRO A 105 -24.13 10.15 5.24
C PRO A 105 -23.16 10.96 4.37
N SER A 106 -23.68 11.64 3.34
CA SER A 106 -22.86 12.44 2.41
C SER A 106 -21.99 13.48 3.12
N SER A 107 -22.52 14.13 4.16
CA SER A 107 -21.77 15.10 4.97
C SER A 107 -20.58 14.48 5.72
N THR A 108 -20.68 13.21 6.11
CA THR A 108 -19.57 12.47 6.73
C THR A 108 -18.51 12.12 5.69
N LEU A 109 -18.92 11.69 4.50
CA LEU A 109 -18.00 11.41 3.39
C LEU A 109 -17.23 12.66 2.96
N GLU A 110 -17.90 13.81 2.82
CA GLU A 110 -17.27 15.10 2.50
C GLU A 110 -16.25 15.54 3.56
N LEU A 111 -16.58 15.32 4.85
CA LEU A 111 -15.65 15.61 5.94
C LEU A 111 -14.44 14.67 5.89
N MET A 112 -14.65 13.37 5.65
CA MET A 112 -13.55 12.41 5.51
C MET A 112 -12.67 12.74 4.31
N ASP A 113 -13.24 13.09 3.17
CA ASP A 113 -12.50 13.54 1.99
C ASP A 113 -11.62 14.74 2.30
N THR A 114 -12.17 15.72 3.03
CA THR A 114 -11.43 16.92 3.43
C THR A 114 -10.27 16.55 4.36
N LEU A 115 -10.54 15.74 5.39
CA LEU A 115 -9.56 15.38 6.42
C LEU A 115 -8.46 14.44 5.90
N THR A 116 -8.77 13.58 4.95
CA THR A 116 -7.84 12.56 4.41
C THR A 116 -7.24 12.95 3.08
N SER A 117 -7.54 14.14 2.54
CA SER A 117 -7.06 14.60 1.22
C SER A 117 -5.55 14.46 1.05
N VAL A 118 -4.77 14.81 2.08
CA VAL A 118 -3.30 14.69 2.04
C VAL A 118 -2.85 13.23 2.15
N ASP A 119 -3.47 12.44 3.02
CA ASP A 119 -3.18 11.01 3.14
C ASP A 119 -3.50 10.26 1.83
N ARG A 120 -4.60 10.63 1.17
CA ARG A 120 -5.02 10.09 -0.12
C ARG A 120 -3.99 10.39 -1.21
N ALA A 121 -3.54 11.63 -1.31
CA ALA A 121 -2.49 11.99 -2.26
C ALA A 121 -1.20 11.20 -2.00
N LEU A 122 -0.76 11.12 -0.74
CA LEU A 122 0.41 10.34 -0.35
C LEU A 122 0.25 8.85 -0.68
N TYR A 123 -0.91 8.26 -0.36
CA TYR A 123 -1.21 6.86 -0.64
C TYR A 123 -1.21 6.58 -2.14
N GLN A 124 -1.83 7.44 -2.96
CA GLN A 124 -1.79 7.32 -4.42
C GLN A 124 -0.34 7.30 -4.92
N ARG A 125 0.50 8.22 -4.44
CA ARG A 125 1.91 8.26 -4.82
C ARG A 125 2.64 6.98 -4.39
N ALA A 126 2.45 6.56 -3.15
CA ALA A 126 3.04 5.34 -2.61
C ALA A 126 2.61 4.09 -3.36
N LEU A 127 1.34 4.00 -3.77
CA LEU A 127 0.82 2.87 -4.54
C LEU A 127 1.44 2.83 -5.94
N VAL A 128 1.56 3.98 -6.62
CA VAL A 128 2.21 4.08 -7.93
C VAL A 128 3.67 3.62 -7.85
N ASP A 129 4.42 4.13 -6.87
CA ASP A 129 5.84 3.76 -6.68
C ASP A 129 5.96 2.28 -6.25
N PHE A 130 5.06 1.79 -5.41
CA PHE A 130 4.99 0.38 -5.00
C PHE A 130 4.79 -0.55 -6.20
N ILE A 131 3.78 -0.29 -7.04
CA ILE A 131 3.50 -1.11 -8.23
C ILE A 131 4.68 -1.05 -9.21
N ALA A 132 5.29 0.13 -9.41
CA ALA A 132 6.47 0.26 -10.26
C ALA A 132 7.66 -0.57 -9.75
N ASN A 133 7.89 -0.58 -8.43
CA ASN A 133 8.94 -1.38 -7.79
C ASN A 133 8.64 -2.89 -7.85
N VAL A 134 7.38 -3.29 -7.70
CA VAL A 134 6.98 -4.69 -7.89
C VAL A 134 7.25 -5.13 -9.32
N VAL A 135 6.90 -4.31 -10.33
CA VAL A 135 7.19 -4.63 -11.73
C VAL A 135 8.70 -4.72 -11.99
N GLU A 136 9.51 -3.85 -11.39
CA GLU A 136 10.97 -3.96 -11.47
C GLU A 136 11.48 -5.28 -10.88
N MET A 137 11.01 -5.66 -9.69
CA MET A 137 11.32 -6.94 -9.07
C MET A 137 10.88 -8.13 -9.96
N GLU A 138 9.71 -8.07 -10.58
CA GLU A 138 9.22 -9.13 -11.48
C GLU A 138 10.12 -9.31 -12.71
N VAL A 139 10.65 -8.21 -13.25
CA VAL A 139 11.63 -8.25 -14.35
C VAL A 139 12.93 -8.89 -13.89
N ASP A 140 13.46 -8.46 -12.75
CA ASP A 140 14.72 -8.98 -12.20
C ASP A 140 14.64 -10.47 -11.82
N LEU A 141 13.49 -10.92 -11.30
CA LEU A 141 13.26 -12.32 -10.92
C LEU A 141 12.77 -13.20 -12.08
N GLU A 142 12.54 -12.62 -13.26
CA GLU A 142 11.98 -13.28 -14.46
C GLU A 142 10.65 -14.03 -14.18
N ARG A 143 9.84 -13.52 -13.24
CA ARG A 143 8.56 -14.15 -12.85
C ARG A 143 7.58 -13.15 -12.26
N LYS A 144 6.29 -13.47 -12.34
CA LYS A 144 5.24 -12.68 -11.71
C LYS A 144 5.17 -12.93 -10.20
N VAL A 145 4.97 -11.86 -9.45
CA VAL A 145 4.74 -11.87 -7.99
C VAL A 145 3.36 -11.29 -7.68
N LEU A 146 2.90 -10.32 -8.46
CA LEU A 146 1.54 -9.78 -8.37
C LEU A 146 0.65 -10.42 -9.44
N CYS A 147 -0.44 -11.06 -9.00
CA CYS A 147 -1.33 -11.77 -9.88
C CYS A 147 -2.34 -10.88 -10.59
N ASP A 148 -2.47 -11.11 -11.90
CA ASP A 148 -3.52 -10.48 -12.69
C ASP A 148 -4.89 -10.99 -12.21
N GLY A 149 -5.81 -10.06 -11.94
CA GLY A 149 -7.18 -10.40 -11.58
C GLY A 149 -7.35 -10.70 -10.10
N VAL A 150 -6.73 -11.74 -9.54
CA VAL A 150 -7.00 -12.15 -8.15
C VAL A 150 -6.60 -11.06 -7.14
N ASP A 151 -5.34 -10.63 -7.17
CA ASP A 151 -4.84 -9.62 -6.25
C ASP A 151 -5.41 -8.23 -6.59
N THR A 152 -5.60 -7.92 -7.87
CA THR A 152 -6.06 -6.58 -8.27
C THR A 152 -7.56 -6.37 -8.09
N GLN A 153 -8.40 -7.36 -8.38
CA GLN A 153 -9.86 -7.25 -8.23
C GLN A 153 -10.28 -7.25 -6.76
N GLN A 154 -9.58 -8.01 -5.90
CA GLN A 154 -9.92 -8.05 -4.47
C GLN A 154 -9.85 -6.67 -3.82
N TYR A 155 -8.85 -5.87 -4.19
CA TYR A 155 -8.62 -4.55 -3.59
C TYR A 155 -9.10 -3.39 -4.46
N GLU A 156 -9.66 -3.66 -5.64
CA GLU A 156 -10.15 -2.62 -6.55
C GLU A 156 -11.28 -1.79 -5.91
N GLU A 157 -12.20 -2.44 -5.19
CA GLU A 157 -13.26 -1.73 -4.48
C GLU A 157 -12.69 -0.90 -3.31
N GLU A 158 -11.79 -1.49 -2.51
CA GLU A 158 -11.19 -0.82 -1.35
C GLU A 158 -10.32 0.39 -1.77
N LEU A 159 -9.61 0.28 -2.89
CA LEU A 159 -8.73 1.33 -3.42
C LEU A 159 -9.42 2.29 -4.38
N SER A 160 -10.69 2.04 -4.75
CA SER A 160 -11.48 2.97 -5.55
C SER A 160 -11.58 4.35 -4.90
N TYR A 161 -11.66 4.40 -3.57
CA TYR A 161 -11.71 5.63 -2.78
C TYR A 161 -10.41 6.43 -2.87
N THR A 162 -9.27 5.75 -3.02
CA THR A 162 -7.97 6.40 -3.10
C THR A 162 -7.61 6.80 -4.53
N LEU A 163 -8.13 6.17 -5.58
CA LEU A 163 -7.70 6.40 -6.97
C LEU A 163 -8.53 7.40 -7.78
N VAL A 164 -9.51 8.06 -7.15
CA VAL A 164 -10.50 8.96 -7.78
C VAL A 164 -9.90 10.06 -8.67
N ASP A 165 -8.69 10.56 -8.35
CA ASP A 165 -8.05 11.68 -9.04
C ASP A 165 -6.90 11.27 -9.98
N THR A 166 -6.74 9.97 -10.27
CA THR A 166 -5.62 9.46 -11.09
C THR A 166 -6.04 9.13 -12.54
N PRO A 167 -5.12 9.19 -13.53
CA PRO A 167 -5.44 8.83 -14.92
C PRO A 167 -5.85 7.37 -15.11
N THR A 168 -5.53 6.51 -14.14
CA THR A 168 -5.89 5.10 -14.10
C THR A 168 -6.99 4.92 -13.05
N SER A 169 -8.23 4.71 -13.50
CA SER A 169 -9.39 4.60 -12.60
C SER A 169 -9.40 3.34 -11.73
N ASN A 170 -8.45 2.41 -11.93
CA ASN A 170 -8.31 1.19 -11.15
C ASN A 170 -6.85 0.68 -11.15
N ILE A 171 -6.55 -0.22 -10.21
CA ILE A 171 -5.22 -0.80 -10.01
C ILE A 171 -4.81 -1.68 -11.19
N THR A 172 -5.76 -2.43 -11.77
CA THR A 172 -5.47 -3.31 -12.92
C THR A 172 -4.88 -2.51 -14.08
N ASP A 173 -5.43 -1.33 -14.38
CA ASP A 173 -4.95 -0.46 -15.44
C ASP A 173 -3.61 0.19 -15.09
N LEU A 174 -3.40 0.56 -13.82
CA LEU A 174 -2.10 1.02 -13.33
C LEU A 174 -1.01 -0.06 -13.53
N LEU A 175 -1.29 -1.30 -13.15
CA LEU A 175 -0.37 -2.42 -13.31
C LEU A 175 -0.05 -2.68 -14.78
N ARG A 176 -1.07 -2.69 -15.65
CA ARG A 176 -0.89 -2.83 -17.11
C ARG A 176 -0.01 -1.72 -17.66
N LEU A 177 -0.25 -0.47 -17.26
CA LEU A 177 0.53 0.69 -17.70
C LEU A 177 2.01 0.55 -17.30
N MET A 178 2.28 0.17 -16.06
CA MET A 178 3.65 0.03 -15.55
C MET A 178 4.41 -1.10 -16.23
N ARG A 179 3.76 -2.25 -16.44
CA ARG A 179 4.36 -3.37 -17.20
C ARG A 179 4.64 -2.99 -18.66
N ALA A 180 3.69 -2.32 -19.32
CA ALA A 180 3.88 -1.87 -20.70
C ALA A 180 5.06 -0.90 -20.86
N ARG A 181 5.26 0.01 -19.90
CA ARG A 181 6.37 0.98 -19.92
C ARG A 181 7.74 0.34 -19.72
N ARG A 182 7.83 -0.81 -19.05
CA ARG A 182 9.10 -1.52 -18.79
C ARG A 182 9.49 -2.51 -19.89
N LEU A 183 8.56 -2.85 -20.79
CA LEU A 183 8.80 -3.70 -21.96
C LEU A 183 9.26 -2.91 -23.20
N LEU A 184 9.35 -1.57 -23.10
CA LEU A 184 9.87 -0.65 -24.13
C LEU A 184 11.29 -0.21 -23.76
#